data_AF-A0A7Y8JDS8-F1
#
_entry.id   AF-A0A7Y8JDS8-F1
#
_cell.length_a   1.000
_cell.length_b   1.000
_cell.length_c   1.000
_cell.angle_alpha   90.00
_cell.angle_beta   90.00
_cell.angle_gamma   90.00
#
_symmetry.space_group_name_H-M   'P 1'
#
loop_
_entity.id
_entity.type
_entity.pdbx_description
1 polymer ?
#
loop_
_entity_poly.entity_id
_entity_poly.type
_entity_poly.pdbx_seq_one_letter_code
_entity_poly.pdbx_strand_id
1 'polypeptide(L)'
;MKVWEQLEGTAPHEFGKIPQKNGDSQSDKGEEDSMTEEITVKTGTKIEPAEEKTLDPSKMGVMLAGPPPEGEVEAQGYWGYTRCPWCGHVGRSYISTTRYLYYRCGWCGRPFRA
;
A
#
# COMPACT_ATOMS: atom_id res chain seq x y z
N MET A 1 12.27 -49.95 -11.83
CA MET A 1 13.48 -49.20 -12.20
C MET A 1 13.61 -49.20 -13.72
N LYS A 2 14.06 -48.07 -14.29
CA LYS A 2 14.26 -47.72 -15.71
C LYS A 2 13.05 -47.11 -16.44
N VAL A 3 13.01 -45.77 -16.44
CA VAL A 3 13.01 -44.97 -17.68
C VAL A 3 13.87 -43.74 -17.40
N TRP A 4 15.07 -43.72 -17.95
CA TRP A 4 15.92 -42.55 -18.17
C TRP A 4 16.13 -42.51 -19.68
N GLU A 5 15.74 -41.43 -20.36
CA GLU A 5 16.36 -40.99 -21.62
C GLU A 5 15.70 -39.66 -22.02
N GLN A 6 16.53 -38.60 -22.03
CA GLN A 6 16.93 -37.85 -23.23
C GLN A 6 15.85 -36.81 -23.61
N LEU A 7 16.12 -35.50 -23.67
CA LEU A 7 17.02 -34.89 -24.65
C LEU A 7 17.52 -33.52 -24.15
N GLU A 8 18.84 -33.39 -24.03
CA GLU A 8 19.55 -32.10 -24.07
C GLU A 8 19.86 -31.77 -25.53
N GLY A 9 19.68 -30.51 -25.95
CA GLY A 9 19.91 -30.12 -27.34
C GLY A 9 19.87 -28.61 -27.60
N THR A 10 21.05 -27.98 -27.45
CA THR A 10 21.64 -26.95 -28.33
C THR A 10 20.95 -25.59 -28.57
N ALA A 11 21.49 -24.57 -27.86
CA ALA A 11 22.17 -23.36 -28.38
C ALA A 11 21.41 -22.31 -29.25
N PRO A 12 21.87 -21.03 -29.24
CA PRO A 12 21.03 -19.83 -29.40
C PRO A 12 20.98 -19.31 -30.85
N HIS A 13 19.85 -18.69 -31.23
CA HIS A 13 19.73 -17.95 -32.50
C HIS A 13 19.37 -16.48 -32.27
N GLU A 14 20.43 -15.66 -32.38
CA GLU A 14 20.58 -14.44 -33.18
C GLU A 14 19.46 -13.38 -33.27
N PHE A 15 19.87 -12.14 -32.97
CA PHE A 15 19.22 -10.88 -33.29
C PHE A 15 18.82 -10.78 -34.77
N GLY A 16 17.55 -10.47 -35.04
CA GLY A 16 17.03 -10.29 -36.39
C GLY A 16 15.86 -9.30 -36.47
N LYS A 17 16.21 -8.01 -36.62
CA LYS A 17 15.54 -6.93 -37.36
C LYS A 17 14.05 -6.62 -37.10
N ILE A 18 13.86 -5.41 -36.59
CA ILE A 18 12.64 -4.59 -36.56
C ILE A 18 12.14 -4.33 -38.00
N PRO A 19 10.87 -4.57 -38.32
CA PRO A 19 10.22 -3.91 -39.45
C PRO A 19 9.45 -2.67 -38.97
N GLN A 20 9.92 -1.48 -39.38
CA GLN A 20 9.09 -0.28 -39.40
C GLN A 20 7.93 -0.51 -40.36
N LYS A 21 6.69 -0.35 -39.87
CA LYS A 21 5.52 -0.14 -40.71
C LYS A 21 4.84 1.14 -40.27
N ASN A 22 5.06 2.18 -41.07
CA ASN A 22 4.21 3.35 -41.11
C ASN A 22 2.81 2.88 -41.51
N GLY A 23 1.81 3.23 -40.71
CA GLY A 23 0.41 2.91 -40.96
C GLY A 23 -0.45 3.93 -40.24
N ASP A 24 -0.85 4.96 -40.97
CA ASP A 24 -1.94 5.85 -40.63
C ASP A 24 -3.18 5.02 -40.30
N SER A 25 -3.65 5.08 -39.06
CA SER A 25 -5.00 4.67 -38.68
C SER A 25 -5.39 5.31 -37.37
N GLN A 26 -6.26 6.32 -37.51
CA GLN A 26 -7.26 6.75 -36.54
C GLN A 26 -7.62 5.67 -35.52
N SER A 27 -7.48 5.98 -34.24
CA SER A 27 -8.17 5.34 -33.11
C SER A 27 -8.27 6.43 -32.05
N ASP A 28 -9.38 7.15 -32.05
CA ASP A 28 -10.56 6.89 -31.22
C ASP A 28 -10.37 7.53 -29.84
N LYS A 29 -11.35 8.38 -29.52
CA LYS A 29 -11.44 9.14 -28.29
C LYS A 29 -11.48 8.17 -27.11
N GLY A 30 -10.61 8.37 -26.14
CA GLY A 30 -10.71 7.63 -24.88
C GLY A 30 -9.54 7.89 -23.97
N GLU A 31 -9.20 9.16 -23.75
CA GLU A 31 -8.43 9.49 -22.54
C GLU A 31 -9.47 9.98 -21.53
N GLU A 32 -10.14 9.00 -20.92
CA GLU A 32 -10.77 9.22 -19.63
C GLU A 32 -9.61 9.60 -18.69
N ASP A 33 -9.51 10.90 -18.42
CA ASP A 33 -8.70 11.47 -17.35
C ASP A 33 -9.19 10.78 -16.07
N SER A 34 -8.56 9.65 -15.74
CA SER A 34 -8.84 8.93 -14.52
C SER A 34 -8.39 9.88 -13.42
N MET A 35 -9.37 10.56 -12.81
CA MET A 35 -9.15 11.40 -11.65
C MET A 35 -8.32 10.57 -10.68
N THR A 36 -7.03 10.88 -10.60
CA THR A 36 -6.16 10.30 -9.61
C THR A 36 -6.56 11.02 -8.34
N GLU A 37 -7.59 10.51 -7.67
CA GLU A 37 -8.01 11.03 -6.37
C GLU A 37 -6.76 11.03 -5.49
N GLU A 38 -6.30 12.22 -5.09
CA GLU A 38 -5.09 12.35 -4.30
C GLU A 38 -5.36 11.77 -2.92
N ILE A 39 -5.08 10.48 -2.77
CA ILE A 39 -5.25 9.78 -1.49
C ILE A 39 -4.24 10.37 -0.51
N THR A 40 -4.73 11.20 0.41
CA THR A 40 -3.90 11.76 1.48
C THR A 40 -3.53 10.66 2.47
N VAL A 41 -2.25 10.29 2.50
CA VAL A 41 -1.69 9.32 3.45
C VAL A 41 -0.91 10.05 4.54
N LYS A 42 -1.36 9.96 5.79
CA LYS A 42 -0.65 10.53 6.95
C LYS A 42 0.45 9.59 7.41
N THR A 43 1.68 10.07 7.58
CA THR A 43 2.75 9.22 8.13
C THR A 43 2.71 9.26 9.66
N GLY A 44 2.63 8.07 10.28
CA GLY A 44 2.67 7.95 11.75
C GLY A 44 4.05 8.29 12.31
N THR A 45 4.14 8.51 13.62
CA THR A 45 5.40 8.78 14.33
C THR A 45 5.77 7.58 15.21
N LYS A 46 7.06 7.23 15.20
CA LYS A 46 7.61 6.19 16.09
C LYS A 46 7.49 6.67 17.53
N ILE A 47 7.02 5.79 18.40
CA ILE A 47 7.01 6.04 19.85
C ILE A 47 8.26 5.43 20.47
N GLU A 48 8.73 6.03 21.56
CA GLU A 48 9.87 5.52 22.30
C GLU A 48 9.48 4.28 23.14
N PRO A 49 10.41 3.35 23.41
CA PRO A 49 10.11 2.15 24.20
C PRO A 49 9.70 2.45 25.65
N ALA A 50 10.05 3.63 26.18
CA ALA A 50 9.57 4.08 27.47
C ALA A 50 8.07 4.48 27.42
N GLU A 51 7.65 5.13 26.33
CA GLU A 51 6.25 5.50 26.08
C GLU A 51 5.42 4.25 25.80
N GLU A 52 5.93 3.29 25.03
CA GLU A 52 5.24 2.02 24.76
C GLU A 52 4.85 1.26 26.03
N LYS A 53 5.70 1.28 27.07
CA LYS A 53 5.45 0.59 28.35
C LYS A 53 4.34 1.23 29.18
N THR A 54 4.04 2.51 28.97
CA THR A 54 2.99 3.22 29.69
C THR A 54 1.65 3.19 28.94
N LEU A 55 1.64 2.73 27.69
CA LEU A 55 0.43 2.59 26.89
C LEU A 55 -0.37 1.36 27.31
N ASP A 56 -1.66 1.57 27.54
CA ASP A 56 -2.61 0.48 27.70
C ASP A 56 -3.00 -0.08 26.32
N PRO A 57 -2.74 -1.36 26.04
CA PRO A 57 -3.05 -1.95 24.74
C PRO A 57 -4.53 -1.96 24.40
N SER A 58 -5.42 -1.89 25.39
CA SER A 58 -6.87 -1.82 25.20
C SER A 58 -7.33 -0.44 24.75
N LYS A 59 -6.51 0.60 24.98
CA LYS A 59 -6.77 1.98 24.53
C LYS A 59 -6.12 2.30 23.19
N MET A 60 -5.36 1.37 22.62
CA MET A 60 -4.75 1.52 21.30
C MET A 60 -5.72 1.05 20.22
N GLY A 61 -5.82 1.84 19.15
CA GLY A 61 -6.48 1.38 17.93
C GLY A 61 -5.61 0.36 17.19
N VAL A 62 -6.21 -0.36 16.25
CA VAL A 62 -5.47 -1.21 15.30
C VAL A 62 -5.55 -0.59 13.92
N MET A 63 -4.40 -0.39 13.29
CA MET A 63 -4.35 0.02 11.89
C MET A 63 -4.64 -1.21 11.02
N LEU A 64 -5.75 -1.15 10.28
CA LEU A 64 -6.27 -2.27 9.49
C LEU A 64 -5.92 -2.11 8.01
N ALA A 65 -5.86 -3.22 7.29
CA ALA A 65 -5.76 -3.19 5.83
C ALA A 65 -7.12 -2.86 5.19
N GLY A 66 -7.10 -2.27 4.00
CA GLY A 66 -8.30 -1.94 3.21
C GLY A 66 -8.71 -0.47 3.28
N PRO A 67 -9.69 -0.07 2.45
CA PRO A 67 -10.13 1.31 2.35
C PRO A 67 -10.86 1.78 3.62
N PRO A 68 -10.82 3.08 3.97
CA PRO A 68 -11.65 3.63 5.02
C PRO A 68 -13.14 3.35 4.72
N PRO A 69 -13.99 3.11 5.74
CA PRO A 69 -15.42 2.97 5.53
C PRO A 69 -16.00 4.25 4.92
N GLU A 70 -16.87 4.08 3.90
CA GLU A 70 -17.55 5.20 3.26
C GLU A 70 -18.64 5.77 4.18
N GLY A 71 -18.75 7.09 4.27
CA GLY A 71 -19.87 7.79 4.91
C GLY A 71 -19.65 8.31 6.33
N GLU A 72 -18.48 8.11 6.94
CA GLU A 72 -18.15 8.74 8.24
C GLU A 72 -17.37 10.05 8.03
N VAL A 73 -18.10 11.15 7.90
CA VAL A 73 -17.52 12.50 7.92
C VAL A 73 -17.98 13.27 9.15
N GLU A 74 -16.98 13.61 9.96
CA GLU A 74 -16.84 14.83 10.75
C GLU A 74 -17.74 15.04 11.97
N ALA A 75 -17.09 14.91 13.13
CA ALA A 75 -17.22 15.90 14.20
C ALA A 75 -15.92 16.07 15.03
N GLN A 76 -15.03 15.07 15.09
CA GLN A 76 -13.76 15.15 15.85
C GLN A 76 -12.57 14.37 15.22
N GLY A 77 -12.77 13.83 14.02
CA GLY A 77 -11.82 12.97 13.32
C GLY A 77 -12.51 12.20 12.19
N TYR A 78 -11.70 11.69 11.28
CA TYR A 78 -12.12 11.01 10.06
C TYR A 78 -11.38 9.69 9.88
N TRP A 79 -11.94 8.73 9.15
CA TRP A 79 -11.18 7.57 8.72
C TRP A 79 -10.31 7.94 7.53
N GLY A 80 -8.99 7.71 7.66
CA GLY A 80 -8.03 8.02 6.61
C GLY A 80 -6.93 6.98 6.52
N TYR A 81 -6.04 7.16 5.55
CA TYR A 81 -4.89 6.30 5.36
C TYR A 81 -3.72 6.77 6.20
N THR A 82 -3.11 5.82 6.90
CA THR A 82 -1.93 6.04 7.73
C THR A 82 -0.81 5.09 7.34
N ARG A 83 0.40 5.63 7.20
CA ARG A 83 1.62 4.86 6.95
C ARG A 83 2.31 4.52 8.28
N CYS A 84 2.52 3.24 8.52
CA CYS A 84 3.32 2.76 9.65
C CYS A 84 4.78 3.22 9.50
N PRO A 85 5.35 3.92 10.49
CA PRO A 85 6.73 4.42 10.40
C PRO A 85 7.80 3.33 10.60
N TRP A 86 7.39 2.12 10.98
CA TRP A 86 8.30 1.00 11.24
C TRP A 86 8.56 0.15 10.00
N CYS A 87 7.48 -0.31 9.35
CA CYS A 87 7.56 -1.20 8.18
C CYS A 87 7.11 -0.52 6.88
N GLY A 88 6.57 0.70 6.93
CA GLY A 88 6.09 1.42 5.76
C GLY A 88 4.72 0.97 5.24
N HIS A 89 4.08 -0.03 5.85
CA HIS A 89 2.75 -0.50 5.47
C HIS A 89 1.71 0.62 5.63
N VAL A 90 0.85 0.79 4.63
CA VAL A 90 -0.25 1.74 4.64
C VAL A 90 -1.54 0.99 4.93
N GLY A 91 -2.27 1.45 5.94
CA GLY A 91 -3.59 0.93 6.27
C GLY A 91 -4.54 2.07 6.64
N ARG A 92 -5.77 1.73 7.00
CA ARG A 92 -6.75 2.69 7.51
C ARG A 92 -6.64 2.83 9.03
N SER A 93 -6.83 4.04 9.51
CA SER A 93 -6.96 4.36 10.94
C SER A 93 -7.87 5.55 11.14
N TYR A 94 -8.42 5.71 12.34
CA TYR A 94 -9.17 6.91 12.69
C TYR A 94 -8.20 8.07 12.97
N ILE A 95 -8.23 9.11 12.18
CA ILE A 95 -7.35 10.27 12.35
C ILE A 95 -8.13 11.35 13.08
N SER A 96 -7.73 11.62 14.32
CA SER A 96 -8.30 12.75 15.06
C SER A 96 -7.61 14.05 14.65
N THR A 97 -8.39 15.12 14.52
CA THR A 97 -7.89 16.45 14.16
C THR A 97 -7.34 17.23 15.35
N THR A 98 -7.64 16.79 16.58
CA THR A 98 -7.34 17.54 17.82
C THR A 98 -6.22 16.92 18.66
N ARG A 99 -5.99 15.61 18.52
CA ARG A 99 -4.99 14.85 19.28
C ARG A 99 -4.41 13.70 18.48
N TYR A 100 -3.19 13.30 18.81
CA TYR A 100 -2.60 12.05 18.35
C TYR A 100 -3.26 10.86 19.06
N LEU A 101 -3.55 9.82 18.29
CA LEU A 101 -4.04 8.54 18.78
C LEU A 101 -2.95 7.48 18.63
N TYR A 102 -2.94 6.53 19.55
CA TYR A 102 -2.00 5.41 19.52
C TYR A 102 -2.58 4.25 18.75
N TYR A 103 -1.78 3.71 17.85
CA TYR A 103 -2.13 2.60 16.98
C TYR A 103 -1.12 1.49 17.06
N ARG A 104 -1.59 0.24 17.03
CA ARG A 104 -0.77 -0.91 16.70
C ARG A 104 -0.89 -1.20 15.21
N CYS A 105 0.25 -1.30 14.51
CA CYS A 105 0.27 -1.69 13.12
C CYS A 105 -0.23 -3.14 12.98
N GLY A 106 -1.29 -3.38 12.20
CA GLY A 106 -1.80 -4.72 11.94
C GLY A 106 -0.83 -5.65 11.19
N TRP A 107 0.19 -5.09 10.54
CA TRP A 107 1.20 -5.85 9.79
C TRP A 107 2.42 -6.24 10.65
N CYS A 108 3.11 -5.25 11.24
CA CYS A 108 4.34 -5.50 11.99
C CYS A 108 4.15 -5.55 13.51
N GLY A 109 2.95 -5.33 14.02
CA GLY A 109 2.62 -5.38 15.45
C GLY A 109 3.21 -4.26 16.30
N ARG A 110 4.01 -3.35 15.72
CA ARG A 110 4.66 -2.27 16.45
C ARG A 110 3.68 -1.10 16.70
N PRO A 111 3.68 -0.54 17.91
CA PRO A 111 2.88 0.63 18.20
C PRO A 111 3.51 1.91 17.63
N PHE A 112 2.67 2.87 17.29
CA PHE A 112 3.04 4.18 16.78
C PHE A 112 1.92 5.19 17.09
N ARG A 113 2.16 6.48 16.89
CA ARG A 113 1.16 7.55 17.07
C ARG A 113 0.78 8.19 15.74
N ALA A 114 -0.49 8.54 15.52
CA ALA A 114 -0.98 9.20 14.31
C ALA A 114 -2.14 10.17 14.58
#